data_AF-A0AAN7AQR7-F1
#
_entry.id   AF-A0AAN7AQR7-F1
#
_cell.length_a   1.000
_cell.length_b   1.000
_cell.length_c   1.000
_cell.angle_alpha   90.00
_cell.angle_beta   90.00
_cell.angle_gamma   90.00
#
_symmetry.space_group_name_H-M   'P 1'
#
loop_
_entity.id
_entity.type
_entity.pdbx_description
1 polymer ?
#
loop_
_entity_poly.entity_id
_entity_poly.type
_entity_poly.pdbx_seq_one_letter_code
_entity_poly.pdbx_strand_id
1 'polypeptide(L)'
;MGIFDELNLPAGVIYGDDVLKLFQHARKVGYAIPAVNVTSSSTVVASLEAARDSKAPIILQTSQGGAAYFAGKGIKDSAEKREASVAGAIAAAHYIRSIAPAYGVPVVLHTDHCAKKLLPWYDGMLEADEEFFKKNGTPLFSSHMLDLSEETVEENIETCVRYLKRMAPMKQWLEMEIGITGGEEDGVDNSGVDNAALYTQPEDIWQIYDAFKPISPYFSIAAGFGNVHGVYAPGNVKLHPELLGKHQAFVKEKLGASEDKPVFFVFHGGSGSALSDYHTAIGHGVVKVNVDTDLQWAYLSGVRDYVTSNIEYLKTQVGNPEGANKPNKKKYDPRVWVREGEKTMKAKVQNCLESFKATNTL
;
A
#
# COMPACT_ATOMS: atom_id res chain seq x y z
N MET A 1 3.36 -18.63 22.16
CA MET A 1 3.87 -17.24 22.11
C MET A 1 3.54 -16.73 20.73
N GLY A 2 3.05 -15.49 20.64
CA GLY A 2 2.74 -14.88 19.35
C GLY A 2 4.03 -14.69 18.56
N ILE A 3 3.90 -14.62 17.24
CA ILE A 3 5.00 -14.42 16.31
C ILE A 3 5.79 -13.11 16.60
N PHE A 4 5.17 -12.17 17.32
CA PHE A 4 5.71 -10.84 17.64
C PHE A 4 6.66 -10.78 18.83
N ASP A 5 6.55 -11.71 19.79
CA ASP A 5 7.50 -11.80 20.89
C ASP A 5 8.93 -12.06 20.35
N GLU A 6 9.05 -12.65 19.16
CA GLU A 6 10.33 -12.94 18.52
C GLU A 6 11.00 -11.72 17.87
N LEU A 7 10.23 -10.77 17.32
CA LEU A 7 10.77 -9.64 16.55
C LEU A 7 10.97 -8.36 17.37
N ASN A 8 10.26 -8.23 18.50
CA ASN A 8 10.29 -7.05 19.38
C ASN A 8 10.09 -5.72 18.62
N LEU A 9 9.12 -5.69 17.70
CA LEU A 9 8.78 -4.49 16.92
C LEU A 9 7.94 -3.52 17.75
N PRO A 10 8.19 -2.20 17.67
CA PRO A 10 7.41 -1.23 18.42
C PRO A 10 6.01 -1.06 17.83
N ALA A 11 5.05 -0.69 18.69
CA ALA A 11 3.76 -0.20 18.24
C ALA A 11 3.90 1.20 17.61
N GLY A 12 3.13 1.46 16.56
CA GLY A 12 3.23 2.68 15.77
C GLY A 12 3.99 2.49 14.46
N VAL A 13 4.39 3.60 13.84
CA VAL A 13 5.08 3.54 12.55
C VAL A 13 6.53 3.06 12.74
N ILE A 14 6.95 2.06 11.96
CA ILE A 14 8.27 1.42 12.02
C ILE A 14 9.17 1.86 10.85
N TYR A 15 10.50 1.74 10.99
CA TYR A 15 11.47 2.23 9.98
C TYR A 15 12.68 1.28 9.83
N GLY A 16 13.39 1.37 8.72
CA GLY A 16 14.69 0.72 8.51
C GLY A 16 14.72 -0.76 8.87
N ASP A 17 15.58 -1.11 9.83
CA ASP A 17 15.79 -2.50 10.24
C ASP A 17 14.52 -3.20 10.74
N ASP A 18 13.56 -2.45 11.29
CA ASP A 18 12.30 -3.02 11.76
C ASP A 18 11.38 -3.39 10.58
N VAL A 19 11.37 -2.60 9.50
CA VAL A 19 10.70 -2.98 8.24
C VAL A 19 11.36 -4.22 7.64
N LEU A 20 12.71 -4.26 7.63
CA LEU A 20 13.45 -5.41 7.11
C LEU A 20 13.16 -6.69 7.91
N LYS A 21 13.19 -6.63 9.24
CA LYS A 21 12.82 -7.77 10.11
C LYS A 21 11.41 -8.26 9.81
N LEU A 22 10.46 -7.33 9.68
CA LEU A 22 9.07 -7.65 9.40
C LEU A 22 8.92 -8.39 8.06
N PHE A 23 9.56 -7.92 6.99
CA PHE A 23 9.49 -8.56 5.67
C PHE A 23 10.28 -9.87 5.61
N GLN A 24 11.43 -9.97 6.26
CA GLN A 24 12.16 -11.24 6.40
C GLN A 24 11.30 -12.29 7.12
N HIS A 25 10.61 -11.88 8.18
CA HIS A 25 9.71 -12.73 8.91
C HIS A 25 8.50 -13.17 8.06
N ALA A 26 7.83 -12.22 7.38
CA ALA A 26 6.73 -12.48 6.45
C ALA A 26 7.12 -13.51 5.39
N ARG A 27 8.29 -13.31 4.76
CA ARG A 27 8.85 -14.21 3.75
C ARG A 27 9.17 -15.59 4.31
N LYS A 28 9.76 -15.68 5.50
CA LYS A 28 10.13 -16.94 6.14
C LYS A 28 8.91 -17.76 6.55
N VAL A 29 7.91 -17.13 7.15
CA VAL A 29 6.69 -17.80 7.63
C VAL A 29 5.68 -18.05 6.52
N GLY A 30 5.67 -17.21 5.48
CA GLY A 30 4.77 -17.35 4.33
C GLY A 30 3.44 -16.65 4.53
N TYR A 31 3.48 -15.37 4.90
CA TYR A 31 2.35 -14.44 4.83
C TYR A 31 2.75 -13.15 4.11
N ALA A 32 1.77 -12.37 3.69
CA ALA A 32 1.97 -11.02 3.18
C ALA A 32 1.11 -10.01 3.94
N ILE A 33 1.56 -8.77 3.94
CA ILE A 33 0.95 -7.67 4.68
C ILE A 33 0.08 -6.88 3.70
N PRO A 34 -1.20 -6.64 4.00
CA PRO A 34 -2.03 -5.78 3.16
C PRO A 34 -1.49 -4.35 3.22
N ALA A 35 -1.32 -3.75 2.04
CA ALA A 35 -1.06 -2.33 1.90
C ALA A 35 -2.33 -1.63 1.46
N VAL A 36 -2.87 -0.84 2.39
CA VAL A 36 -4.18 -0.20 2.24
C VAL A 36 -4.00 1.24 1.80
N ASN A 37 -4.53 1.57 0.62
CA ASN A 37 -4.64 2.96 0.19
C ASN A 37 -5.59 3.71 1.13
N VAL A 38 -5.12 4.84 1.67
CA VAL A 38 -5.89 5.70 2.57
C VAL A 38 -6.02 7.10 2.01
N THR A 39 -7.14 7.73 2.33
CA THR A 39 -7.55 9.04 1.79
C THR A 39 -8.11 9.97 2.87
N SER A 40 -8.32 9.47 4.09
CA SER A 40 -8.87 10.27 5.18
C SER A 40 -8.46 9.69 6.54
N SER A 41 -8.69 10.45 7.61
CA SER A 41 -8.60 9.92 8.97
C SER A 41 -9.51 8.71 9.18
N SER A 42 -10.71 8.71 8.59
CA SER A 42 -11.69 7.62 8.68
C SER A 42 -11.17 6.31 8.08
N THR A 43 -10.59 6.35 6.88
CA THR A 43 -10.03 5.14 6.22
C THR A 43 -8.75 4.63 6.90
N VAL A 44 -7.96 5.52 7.49
CA VAL A 44 -6.85 5.14 8.40
C VAL A 44 -7.38 4.43 9.65
N VAL A 45 -8.39 4.99 10.33
CA VAL A 45 -8.99 4.42 11.54
C VAL A 45 -9.53 3.01 11.27
N ALA A 46 -10.29 2.83 10.20
CA ALA A 46 -10.83 1.52 9.83
C ALA A 46 -9.73 0.46 9.65
N SER A 47 -8.62 0.84 9.02
CA SER A 47 -7.49 -0.04 8.74
C SER A 47 -6.68 -0.38 10.00
N LEU A 48 -6.38 0.61 10.83
CA LEU A 48 -5.69 0.39 12.11
C LEU A 48 -6.53 -0.44 13.07
N GLU A 49 -7.85 -0.23 13.10
CA GLU A 49 -8.77 -1.01 13.92
C GLU A 49 -8.82 -2.47 13.47
N ALA A 50 -8.82 -2.73 12.15
CA ALA A 50 -8.76 -4.08 11.60
C ALA A 50 -7.44 -4.77 11.99
N ALA A 51 -6.31 -4.10 11.81
CA ALA A 51 -4.99 -4.62 12.15
C ALA A 51 -4.88 -5.00 13.63
N ARG A 52 -5.33 -4.12 14.54
CA ARG A 52 -5.37 -4.39 15.99
C ARG A 52 -6.21 -5.61 16.32
N ASP A 53 -7.44 -5.65 15.83
CA ASP A 53 -8.40 -6.69 16.20
C ASP A 53 -8.00 -8.06 15.62
N SER A 54 -7.30 -8.06 14.48
CA SER A 54 -6.72 -9.27 13.88
C SER A 54 -5.32 -9.60 14.39
N LYS A 55 -4.75 -8.80 15.31
CA LYS A 55 -3.36 -8.94 15.79
C LYS A 55 -2.41 -9.14 14.62
N ALA A 56 -2.41 -8.19 13.68
CA ALA A 56 -1.60 -8.26 12.48
C ALA A 56 -0.88 -6.93 12.20
N PRO A 57 0.32 -6.96 11.59
CA PRO A 57 0.95 -5.77 11.03
C PRO A 57 0.15 -5.24 9.84
N ILE A 58 0.30 -3.96 9.53
CA ILE A 58 -0.33 -3.36 8.36
C ILE A 58 0.57 -2.34 7.67
N ILE A 59 0.41 -2.20 6.35
CA ILE A 59 0.98 -1.11 5.58
C ILE A 59 -0.15 -0.12 5.28
N LEU A 60 0.04 1.15 5.59
CA LEU A 60 -0.85 2.23 5.17
C LEU A 60 -0.15 3.03 4.10
N GLN A 61 -0.77 3.17 2.93
CA GLN A 61 -0.18 3.87 1.80
C GLN A 61 -1.05 5.01 1.29
N THR A 62 -0.42 6.08 0.82
CA THR A 62 -1.10 7.15 0.09
C THR A 62 -0.64 7.12 -1.36
N SER A 63 -1.58 6.95 -2.30
CA SER A 63 -1.30 7.31 -3.69
C SER A 63 -1.21 8.82 -3.87
N GLN A 64 -0.76 9.28 -5.03
CA GLN A 64 -0.71 10.70 -5.35
C GLN A 64 -2.09 11.36 -5.20
N GLY A 65 -3.13 10.72 -5.76
CA GLY A 65 -4.52 11.19 -5.64
C GLY A 65 -5.05 11.14 -4.21
N GLY A 66 -4.71 10.08 -3.46
CA GLY A 66 -5.09 9.95 -2.06
C GLY A 66 -4.44 11.00 -1.16
N ALA A 67 -3.16 11.30 -1.40
CA ALA A 67 -2.44 12.37 -0.73
C ALA A 67 -3.05 13.74 -1.03
N ALA A 68 -3.33 14.05 -2.30
CA ALA A 68 -4.02 15.29 -2.67
C ALA A 68 -5.42 15.40 -2.03
N TYR A 69 -6.11 14.28 -1.84
CA TYR A 69 -7.39 14.26 -1.12
C TYR A 69 -7.24 14.58 0.37
N PHE A 70 -6.18 14.11 1.03
CA PHE A 70 -5.86 14.48 2.41
C PHE A 70 -5.60 15.97 2.58
N ALA A 71 -4.95 16.61 1.61
CA ALA A 71 -4.82 18.07 1.56
C ALA A 71 -6.18 18.76 1.33
N GLY A 72 -7.03 18.12 0.53
CA GLY A 72 -8.36 18.58 0.16
C GLY A 72 -8.42 19.06 -1.28
N LYS A 73 -9.43 18.61 -2.03
CA LYS A 73 -9.59 18.89 -3.47
C LYS A 73 -9.72 20.38 -3.85
N GLY A 74 -9.88 21.28 -2.86
CA GLY A 74 -9.88 22.72 -3.07
C GLY A 74 -8.48 23.34 -3.21
N ILE A 75 -7.42 22.59 -2.88
CA ILE A 75 -6.03 23.04 -3.01
C ILE A 75 -5.54 22.70 -4.42
N LYS A 76 -4.89 23.65 -5.07
CA LYS A 76 -4.29 23.45 -6.39
C LYS A 76 -3.13 22.45 -6.29
N ASP A 77 -3.13 21.46 -7.17
CA ASP A 77 -2.04 20.50 -7.33
C ASP A 77 -1.42 20.67 -8.73
N SER A 78 -0.40 21.53 -8.84
CA SER A 78 0.24 21.80 -10.13
C SER A 78 1.13 20.63 -10.56
N ALA A 79 1.30 20.43 -11.87
CA ALA A 79 2.16 19.36 -12.37
C ALA A 79 3.63 19.57 -11.97
N GLU A 80 4.04 20.83 -11.86
CA GLU A 80 5.42 21.23 -11.60
C GLU A 80 5.85 21.03 -10.14
N LYS A 81 4.91 21.12 -9.19
CA LYS A 81 5.22 21.14 -7.75
C LYS A 81 4.44 20.13 -6.92
N ARG A 82 3.29 19.65 -7.42
CA ARG A 82 2.43 18.69 -6.72
C ARG A 82 2.09 19.12 -5.29
N GLU A 83 1.80 20.41 -5.09
CA GLU A 83 1.73 21.02 -3.75
C GLU A 83 0.69 20.36 -2.84
N ALA A 84 -0.49 20.03 -3.37
CA ALA A 84 -1.53 19.37 -2.59
C ALA A 84 -1.12 17.94 -2.23
N SER A 85 -0.50 17.23 -3.17
CA SER A 85 -0.02 15.86 -2.96
C SER A 85 1.07 15.81 -1.90
N VAL A 86 2.06 16.70 -1.97
CA VAL A 86 3.15 16.79 -0.97
C VAL A 86 2.58 17.14 0.40
N ALA A 87 1.80 18.23 0.49
CA ALA A 87 1.25 18.69 1.77
C ALA A 87 0.31 17.66 2.41
N GLY A 88 -0.52 17.01 1.59
CA GLY A 88 -1.48 16.02 2.05
C GLY A 88 -0.82 14.71 2.48
N ALA A 89 0.22 14.25 1.77
CA ALA A 89 1.03 13.11 2.20
C ALA A 89 1.68 13.38 3.56
N ILE A 90 2.30 14.56 3.74
CA ILE A 90 2.93 14.96 5.01
C ILE A 90 1.89 15.05 6.15
N ALA A 91 0.72 15.63 5.88
CA ALA A 91 -0.37 15.71 6.85
C ALA A 91 -0.88 14.31 7.26
N ALA A 92 -1.08 13.42 6.29
CA ALA A 92 -1.46 12.03 6.53
C ALA A 92 -0.40 11.30 7.36
N ALA A 93 0.89 11.47 7.02
CA ALA A 93 2.01 10.89 7.75
C ALA A 93 2.01 11.33 9.22
N HIS A 94 1.88 12.63 9.50
CA HIS A 94 1.79 13.13 10.87
C HIS A 94 0.59 12.56 11.62
N TYR A 95 -0.59 12.51 10.98
CA TYR A 95 -1.77 11.92 11.59
C TYR A 95 -1.55 10.44 11.93
N ILE A 96 -1.12 9.63 10.96
CA ILE A 96 -0.89 8.19 11.14
C ILE A 96 0.13 7.94 12.24
N ARG A 97 1.26 8.64 12.24
CA ARG A 97 2.29 8.54 13.29
C ARG A 97 1.76 8.89 14.67
N SER A 98 0.86 9.88 14.76
CA SER A 98 0.29 10.32 16.03
C SER A 98 -0.65 9.29 16.64
N ILE A 99 -1.39 8.55 15.78
CA ILE A 99 -2.49 7.69 16.22
C ILE A 99 -2.14 6.20 16.23
N ALA A 100 -1.23 5.73 15.36
CA ALA A 100 -0.87 4.32 15.25
C ALA A 100 -0.41 3.67 16.59
N PRO A 101 0.38 4.33 17.46
CA PRO A 101 0.75 3.75 18.75
C PRO A 101 -0.45 3.38 19.64
N ALA A 102 -1.55 4.15 19.56
CA ALA A 102 -2.76 3.89 20.35
C ALA A 102 -3.51 2.62 19.90
N TYR A 103 -3.25 2.13 18.69
CA TYR A 103 -3.78 0.87 18.19
C TYR A 103 -2.91 -0.34 18.56
N GLY A 104 -1.69 -0.13 19.06
CA GLY A 104 -0.83 -1.21 19.56
C GLY A 104 -0.29 -2.15 18.48
N VAL A 105 -0.24 -1.72 17.22
CA VAL A 105 0.26 -2.52 16.09
C VAL A 105 1.44 -1.83 15.38
N PRO A 106 2.38 -2.59 14.79
CA PRO A 106 3.37 -2.04 13.88
C PRO A 106 2.69 -1.56 12.59
N VAL A 107 3.14 -0.41 12.09
CA VAL A 107 2.63 0.17 10.84
C VAL A 107 3.79 0.53 9.94
N VAL A 108 3.79 0.05 8.71
CA VAL A 108 4.67 0.58 7.67
C VAL A 108 3.90 1.70 6.99
N LEU A 109 4.46 2.91 7.00
CA LEU A 109 3.89 4.07 6.32
C LEU A 109 4.55 4.22 4.95
N HIS A 110 3.75 4.16 3.89
CA HIS A 110 4.20 4.05 2.51
C HIS A 110 3.55 5.09 1.60
N THR A 111 4.12 5.31 0.41
CA THR A 111 3.48 6.05 -0.67
C THR A 111 3.47 5.20 -1.92
N ASP A 112 2.34 5.18 -2.60
CA ASP A 112 2.09 4.33 -3.77
C ASP A 112 2.75 4.88 -5.05
N HIS A 113 2.40 4.29 -6.20
CA HIS A 113 2.89 4.60 -7.55
C HIS A 113 3.28 6.06 -7.77
N CYS A 114 4.55 6.25 -8.14
CA CYS A 114 5.09 7.54 -8.53
C CYS A 114 5.81 7.41 -9.88
N ALA A 115 5.05 7.66 -10.95
CA ALA A 115 5.57 7.75 -12.31
C ALA A 115 6.53 8.93 -12.50
N LYS A 116 7.28 8.92 -13.61
CA LYS A 116 8.24 9.98 -13.96
C LYS A 116 7.62 11.38 -13.92
N LYS A 117 6.37 11.52 -14.37
CA LYS A 117 5.59 12.76 -14.34
C LYS A 117 5.21 13.24 -12.93
N LEU A 118 5.37 12.39 -11.92
CA LEU A 118 5.04 12.62 -10.52
C LEU A 118 6.28 12.80 -9.65
N LEU A 119 7.50 12.72 -10.19
CA LEU A 119 8.73 12.92 -9.41
C LEU A 119 8.78 14.21 -8.57
N PRO A 120 8.17 15.35 -8.97
CA PRO A 120 8.08 16.50 -8.06
C PRO A 120 7.37 16.22 -6.73
N TRP A 121 6.39 15.31 -6.72
CA TRP A 121 5.75 14.82 -5.49
C TRP A 121 6.75 14.01 -4.66
N TYR A 122 7.47 13.08 -5.28
CA TYR A 122 8.50 12.27 -4.63
C TYR A 122 9.60 13.12 -4.01
N ASP A 123 10.10 14.10 -4.75
CA ASP A 123 11.15 15.03 -4.30
C ASP A 123 10.69 15.82 -3.08
N GLY A 124 9.46 16.37 -3.11
CA GLY A 124 8.90 17.11 -1.98
C GLY A 124 8.68 16.24 -0.73
N MET A 125 8.33 14.96 -0.89
CA MET A 125 8.24 14.02 0.24
C MET A 125 9.61 13.69 0.81
N LEU A 126 10.62 13.43 -0.03
CA LEU A 126 11.98 13.17 0.44
C LEU A 126 12.62 14.38 1.12
N GLU A 127 12.36 15.60 0.65
CA GLU A 127 12.79 16.81 1.35
C GLU A 127 12.20 16.87 2.77
N ALA A 128 10.91 16.56 2.92
CA ALA A 128 10.25 16.51 4.22
C ALA A 128 10.79 15.39 5.11
N ASP A 129 11.10 14.21 4.54
CA ASP A 129 11.77 13.13 5.27
C ASP A 129 13.14 13.53 5.77
N GLU A 130 13.97 14.15 4.93
CA GLU A 130 15.31 14.59 5.29
C GLU A 130 15.28 15.64 6.41
N GLU A 131 14.36 16.60 6.33
CA GLU A 131 14.15 17.58 7.39
C GLU A 131 13.69 16.93 8.70
N PHE A 132 12.78 15.97 8.62
CA PHE A 132 12.24 15.28 9.78
C PHE A 132 13.28 14.33 10.40
N PHE A 133 14.07 13.65 9.58
CA PHE A 133 15.17 12.77 10.00
C PHE A 133 16.25 13.54 10.76
N LYS A 134 16.66 14.71 10.26
CA LYS A 134 17.62 15.60 10.97
C LYS A 134 17.17 15.98 12.38
N LYS A 135 15.86 16.09 12.60
CA LYS A 135 15.28 16.51 13.89
C LYS A 135 14.94 15.33 14.81
N ASN A 136 14.56 14.18 14.25
CA ASN A 136 13.93 13.09 15.01
C ASN A 136 14.68 11.75 14.91
N GLY A 137 15.67 11.61 14.04
CA GLY A 137 16.42 10.36 13.82
C GLY A 137 15.65 9.29 13.02
N THR A 138 14.45 9.58 12.54
CA THR A 138 13.64 8.73 11.65
C THR A 138 13.05 9.59 10.53
N PRO A 139 12.86 9.10 9.30
CA PRO A 139 12.09 9.81 8.26
C PRO A 139 10.62 9.94 8.66
N LEU A 140 9.81 10.73 7.93
CA LEU A 140 8.35 10.76 8.07
C LEU A 140 7.75 9.43 7.64
N PHE A 141 8.14 8.94 6.46
CA PHE A 141 7.64 7.71 5.85
C PHE A 141 8.60 6.54 6.07
N SER A 142 8.06 5.34 6.28
CA SER A 142 8.85 4.11 6.32
C SER A 142 9.44 3.77 4.95
N SER A 143 8.71 4.09 3.89
CA SER A 143 9.00 3.64 2.53
C SER A 143 8.33 4.51 1.48
N HIS A 144 8.88 4.51 0.27
CA HIS A 144 8.29 5.14 -0.92
C HIS A 144 8.38 4.23 -2.13
N MET A 145 7.50 4.43 -3.11
CA MET A 145 7.46 3.68 -4.35
C MET A 145 7.82 4.53 -5.56
N LEU A 146 8.68 4.00 -6.43
CA LEU A 146 8.89 4.50 -7.79
C LEU A 146 8.32 3.51 -8.80
N ASP A 147 7.44 4.01 -9.65
CA ASP A 147 6.90 3.26 -10.79
C ASP A 147 7.41 3.89 -12.08
N LEU A 148 8.56 3.41 -12.56
CA LEU A 148 9.09 3.84 -13.85
C LEU A 148 8.99 2.69 -14.86
N SER A 149 7.96 1.86 -14.72
CA SER A 149 7.74 0.68 -15.56
C SER A 149 7.47 1.00 -17.03
N GLU A 150 6.98 2.21 -17.33
CA GLU A 150 6.80 2.72 -18.69
C GLU A 150 8.12 3.15 -19.36
N GLU A 151 9.19 3.37 -18.58
CA GLU A 151 10.51 3.73 -19.09
C GLU A 151 11.34 2.46 -19.41
N THR A 152 12.50 2.62 -20.04
CA THR A 152 13.37 1.44 -20.27
C THR A 152 13.89 0.89 -18.94
N VAL A 153 14.21 -0.40 -18.91
CA VAL A 153 14.79 -1.07 -17.73
C VAL A 153 16.01 -0.29 -17.20
N GLU A 154 16.87 0.19 -18.09
CA GLU A 154 18.07 0.94 -17.75
C GLU A 154 17.74 2.30 -17.12
N GLU A 155 16.83 3.07 -17.71
CA GLU A 155 16.44 4.38 -17.18
C GLU A 155 15.73 4.26 -15.82
N ASN A 156 14.86 3.26 -15.68
CA ASN A 156 14.17 2.94 -14.45
C ASN A 156 15.19 2.63 -13.33
N ILE A 157 16.10 1.68 -13.57
CA ILE A 157 17.15 1.31 -12.60
C ILE A 157 18.05 2.51 -12.29
N GLU A 158 18.49 3.28 -13.28
CA GLU A 158 19.36 4.45 -13.06
C GLU A 158 18.69 5.48 -12.15
N THR A 159 17.43 5.81 -12.42
CA THR A 159 16.68 6.79 -11.62
C THR A 159 16.41 6.26 -10.21
N CYS A 160 16.00 5.00 -10.08
CA CYS A 160 15.80 4.38 -8.77
C CYS A 160 17.10 4.32 -7.97
N VAL A 161 18.25 4.04 -8.59
CA VAL A 161 19.59 4.08 -7.94
C VAL A 161 19.91 5.47 -7.39
N ARG A 162 19.57 6.55 -8.13
CA ARG A 162 19.77 7.93 -7.65
C ARG A 162 18.94 8.20 -6.39
N TYR A 163 17.67 7.81 -6.39
CA TYR A 163 16.80 7.97 -5.23
C TYR A 163 17.18 7.07 -4.06
N LEU A 164 17.53 5.81 -4.31
CA LEU A 164 17.97 4.86 -3.28
C LEU A 164 19.20 5.37 -2.54
N LYS A 165 20.16 6.00 -3.23
CA LYS A 165 21.33 6.65 -2.61
C LYS A 165 20.93 7.80 -1.67
N ARG A 166 19.87 8.55 -2.00
CA ARG A 166 19.33 9.64 -1.16
C ARG A 166 18.57 9.08 0.06
N MET A 167 17.87 7.96 -0.11
CA MET A 167 17.06 7.29 0.93
C MET A 167 17.89 6.44 1.91
N ALA A 168 18.99 5.84 1.44
CA ALA A 168 19.80 4.89 2.21
C ALA A 168 20.34 5.45 3.55
N PRO A 169 20.82 6.71 3.65
CA PRO A 169 21.25 7.29 4.92
C PRO A 169 20.15 7.33 5.99
N MET A 170 18.88 7.41 5.58
CA MET A 170 17.71 7.40 6.47
C MET A 170 17.19 5.98 6.75
N LYS A 171 17.83 4.96 6.17
CA LYS A 171 17.34 3.57 6.14
C LYS A 171 15.90 3.47 5.61
N GLN A 172 15.52 4.35 4.70
CA GLN A 172 14.17 4.36 4.14
C GLN A 172 14.07 3.29 3.04
N TRP A 173 12.92 2.63 2.99
CA TRP A 173 12.71 1.51 2.06
C TRP A 173 12.22 2.00 0.69
N LEU A 174 12.82 1.51 -0.38
CA LEU A 174 12.38 1.78 -1.75
C LEU A 174 11.62 0.58 -2.32
N GLU A 175 10.38 0.80 -2.70
CA GLU A 175 9.64 -0.10 -3.58
C GLU A 175 9.84 0.35 -5.03
N MET A 176 10.14 -0.58 -5.92
CA MET A 176 10.38 -0.30 -7.33
C MET A 176 9.54 -1.24 -8.19
N GLU A 177 8.89 -0.70 -9.21
CA GLU A 177 8.14 -1.50 -10.18
C GLU A 177 8.91 -1.69 -11.49
N ILE A 178 8.79 -2.88 -12.05
CA ILE A 178 9.38 -3.25 -13.33
C ILE A 178 8.43 -4.11 -14.17
N GLY A 179 8.42 -3.86 -15.47
CA GLY A 179 7.50 -4.50 -16.41
C GLY A 179 6.13 -3.82 -16.39
N ILE A 180 5.33 -4.05 -17.43
CA ILE A 180 4.06 -3.34 -17.58
C ILE A 180 2.96 -4.10 -16.84
N THR A 181 2.35 -3.48 -15.85
CA THR A 181 1.12 -3.95 -15.20
C THR A 181 -0.09 -3.56 -16.05
N GLY A 182 -1.07 -4.45 -16.17
CA GLY A 182 -2.28 -4.14 -16.96
C GLY A 182 -3.23 -3.20 -16.23
N GLY A 183 -4.16 -2.59 -16.96
CA GLY A 183 -5.28 -1.84 -16.35
C GLY A 183 -4.97 -0.37 -16.06
N GLU A 184 -5.77 0.28 -15.21
CA GLU A 184 -5.67 1.71 -14.90
C GLU A 184 -5.48 1.95 -13.39
N GLU A 185 -4.40 2.64 -13.01
CA GLU A 185 -4.19 3.17 -11.65
C GLU A 185 -3.67 4.60 -11.69
N ASP A 186 -4.20 5.47 -10.83
CA ASP A 186 -3.79 6.88 -10.67
C ASP A 186 -3.59 7.66 -12.01
N GLY A 187 -4.38 7.33 -13.04
CA GLY A 187 -4.34 7.97 -14.36
C GLY A 187 -3.22 7.47 -15.29
N VAL A 188 -2.73 6.26 -15.07
CA VAL A 188 -1.91 5.46 -16.00
C VAL A 188 -2.79 4.32 -16.51
N ASP A 189 -3.04 4.19 -17.82
CA ASP A 189 -3.90 3.16 -18.43
C ASP A 189 -3.10 2.27 -19.40
N ASN A 190 -2.89 1.03 -18.97
CA ASN A 190 -2.19 -0.04 -19.67
C ASN A 190 -3.14 -1.13 -20.20
N SER A 191 -4.45 -0.86 -20.30
CA SER A 191 -5.45 -1.83 -20.74
C SER A 191 -5.28 -2.35 -22.18
N GLY A 192 -4.45 -1.70 -23.01
CA GLY A 192 -4.21 -2.03 -24.43
C GLY A 192 -2.85 -2.65 -24.78
N VAL A 193 -2.03 -3.04 -23.81
CA VAL A 193 -0.64 -3.49 -24.03
C VAL A 193 -0.56 -4.98 -24.46
N ASP A 194 0.42 -5.34 -25.29
CA ASP A 194 0.66 -6.71 -25.77
C ASP A 194 1.03 -7.67 -24.61
N ASN A 195 0.45 -8.87 -24.61
CA ASN A 195 0.50 -9.84 -23.52
C ASN A 195 1.93 -10.32 -23.21
N ALA A 196 2.82 -10.35 -24.19
CA ALA A 196 4.23 -10.70 -23.99
C ALA A 196 5.02 -9.63 -23.21
N ALA A 197 4.60 -8.36 -23.25
CA ALA A 197 5.22 -7.26 -22.53
C ALA A 197 4.75 -7.15 -21.06
N LEU A 198 3.75 -7.96 -20.66
CA LEU A 198 3.17 -7.96 -19.31
C LEU A 198 3.93 -8.82 -18.29
N TYR A 199 4.96 -9.56 -18.72
CA TYR A 199 5.70 -10.47 -17.86
C TYR A 199 7.18 -10.05 -17.77
N THR A 200 7.59 -9.64 -16.57
CA THR A 200 8.99 -9.33 -16.24
C THR A 200 9.86 -10.57 -16.43
N GLN A 201 11.11 -10.39 -16.89
CA GLN A 201 12.05 -11.49 -17.02
C GLN A 201 12.94 -11.65 -15.77
N PRO A 202 13.39 -12.87 -15.42
CA PRO A 202 14.31 -13.09 -14.29
C PRO A 202 15.59 -12.24 -14.35
N GLU A 203 16.09 -11.96 -15.56
CA GLU A 203 17.25 -11.12 -15.82
C GLU A 203 17.02 -9.67 -15.37
N ASP A 204 15.81 -9.13 -15.53
CA ASP A 204 15.46 -7.78 -15.09
C ASP A 204 15.52 -7.70 -13.56
N ILE A 205 14.94 -8.70 -12.88
CA ILE A 205 15.00 -8.81 -11.41
C ILE A 205 16.44 -8.87 -10.92
N TRP A 206 17.31 -9.61 -11.61
CA TRP A 206 18.72 -9.67 -11.27
C TRP A 206 19.43 -8.33 -11.45
N GLN A 207 19.20 -7.62 -12.58
CA GLN A 207 19.80 -6.31 -12.83
C GLN A 207 19.44 -5.30 -11.73
N ILE A 208 18.18 -5.32 -11.28
CA ILE A 208 17.71 -4.47 -10.18
C ILE A 208 18.42 -4.85 -8.87
N TYR A 209 18.43 -6.15 -8.55
CA TYR A 209 19.03 -6.63 -7.32
C TYR A 209 20.53 -6.30 -7.24
N ASP A 210 21.28 -6.56 -8.33
CA ASP A 210 22.72 -6.29 -8.43
C ASP A 210 23.03 -4.79 -8.31
N ALA A 211 22.19 -3.92 -8.90
CA ALA A 211 22.35 -2.48 -8.80
C ALA A 211 22.00 -1.92 -7.40
N PHE A 212 20.98 -2.46 -6.73
CA PHE A 212 20.44 -1.88 -5.49
C PHE A 212 21.14 -2.42 -4.24
N LYS A 213 21.46 -3.71 -4.22
CA LYS A 213 22.02 -4.39 -3.04
C LYS A 213 23.30 -3.73 -2.49
N PRO A 214 24.25 -3.23 -3.32
CA PRO A 214 25.43 -2.53 -2.80
C PRO A 214 25.13 -1.18 -2.14
N ILE A 215 23.96 -0.58 -2.43
CA ILE A 215 23.55 0.73 -1.89
C ILE A 215 22.78 0.55 -0.59
N SER A 216 21.81 -0.36 -0.58
CA SER A 216 20.90 -0.56 0.55
C SER A 216 20.27 -1.95 0.51
N PRO A 217 20.01 -2.59 1.67
CA PRO A 217 19.18 -3.78 1.74
C PRO A 217 17.68 -3.48 1.77
N TYR A 218 17.28 -2.21 1.91
CA TYR A 218 15.89 -1.79 2.12
C TYR A 218 15.20 -1.53 0.77
N PHE A 219 14.95 -2.59 0.01
CA PHE A 219 14.19 -2.49 -1.23
C PHE A 219 13.33 -3.72 -1.51
N SER A 220 12.24 -3.50 -2.23
CA SER A 220 11.34 -4.52 -2.74
C SER A 220 11.01 -4.26 -4.20
N ILE A 221 10.63 -5.31 -4.92
CA ILE A 221 10.36 -5.26 -6.36
C ILE A 221 8.91 -5.67 -6.59
N ALA A 222 8.16 -4.84 -7.30
CA ALA A 222 6.91 -5.24 -7.94
C ALA A 222 7.23 -5.66 -9.38
N ALA A 223 6.88 -6.88 -9.74
CA ALA A 223 7.12 -7.43 -11.07
C ALA A 223 5.77 -7.59 -11.79
N GLY A 224 5.76 -7.37 -13.10
CA GLY A 224 4.66 -7.78 -13.96
C GLY A 224 4.60 -9.31 -14.04
N PHE A 225 3.54 -9.91 -13.50
CA PHE A 225 3.24 -11.34 -13.69
C PHE A 225 1.78 -11.55 -14.12
N GLY A 226 1.26 -10.62 -14.93
CA GLY A 226 -0.13 -10.61 -15.37
C GLY A 226 -1.09 -10.01 -14.34
N ASN A 227 -0.57 -9.26 -13.36
CA ASN A 227 -1.34 -8.49 -12.41
C ASN A 227 -1.87 -7.20 -13.03
N VAL A 228 -3.08 -6.79 -12.62
CA VAL A 228 -3.84 -5.71 -13.26
C VAL A 228 -4.46 -4.84 -12.17
N HIS A 229 -4.37 -3.52 -12.29
CA HIS A 229 -4.86 -2.59 -11.27
C HIS A 229 -6.33 -2.25 -11.43
N GLY A 230 -7.15 -2.57 -10.43
CA GLY A 230 -8.59 -2.32 -10.43
C GLY A 230 -9.42 -3.60 -10.51
N VAL A 231 -10.73 -3.47 -10.78
CA VAL A 231 -11.65 -4.61 -10.90
C VAL A 231 -12.01 -4.78 -12.37
N TYR A 232 -11.48 -5.83 -13.01
CA TYR A 232 -11.82 -6.17 -14.39
C TYR A 232 -12.73 -7.37 -14.49
N ALA A 233 -13.51 -7.41 -15.57
CA ALA A 233 -14.22 -8.61 -15.96
C ALA A 233 -13.22 -9.76 -16.17
N PRO A 234 -13.54 -11.00 -15.74
CA PRO A 234 -12.67 -12.15 -15.95
C PRO A 234 -12.30 -12.31 -17.43
N GLY A 235 -11.01 -12.35 -17.77
CA GLY A 235 -10.53 -12.77 -19.09
C GLY A 235 -9.52 -11.89 -19.85
N ASN A 236 -9.16 -10.69 -19.37
CA ASN A 236 -8.26 -9.80 -20.14
C ASN A 236 -6.76 -10.11 -19.97
N VAL A 237 -6.32 -10.49 -18.77
CA VAL A 237 -4.93 -10.91 -18.48
C VAL A 237 -4.97 -12.03 -17.45
N LYS A 238 -4.10 -13.03 -17.58
CA LYS A 238 -4.05 -14.17 -16.66
C LYS A 238 -2.88 -13.99 -15.69
N LEU A 239 -3.17 -14.07 -14.39
CA LEU A 239 -2.13 -14.09 -13.36
C LEU A 239 -1.26 -15.34 -13.48
N HIS A 240 0.06 -15.15 -13.40
CA HIS A 240 1.09 -16.18 -13.43
C HIS A 240 2.03 -16.08 -12.22
N PRO A 241 1.51 -16.25 -10.98
CA PRO A 241 2.30 -16.09 -9.76
C PRO A 241 3.49 -17.06 -9.65
N GLU A 242 3.49 -18.16 -10.40
CA GLU A 242 4.62 -19.10 -10.50
C GLU A 242 5.88 -18.47 -11.11
N LEU A 243 5.76 -17.37 -11.87
CA LEU A 243 6.90 -16.65 -12.44
C LEU A 243 7.80 -16.06 -11.35
N LEU A 244 7.21 -15.62 -10.23
CA LEU A 244 7.95 -15.13 -9.07
C LEU A 244 8.92 -16.19 -8.53
N GLY A 245 8.54 -17.47 -8.59
CA GLY A 245 9.42 -18.58 -8.22
C GLY A 245 10.64 -18.71 -9.13
N LYS A 246 10.47 -18.46 -10.44
CA LYS A 246 11.59 -18.44 -11.39
C LYS A 246 12.54 -17.28 -11.11
N HIS A 247 12.01 -16.11 -10.78
CA HIS A 247 12.82 -14.95 -10.39
C HIS A 247 13.63 -15.22 -9.13
N GLN A 248 13.02 -15.79 -8.08
CA GLN A 248 13.75 -16.18 -6.86
C GLN A 248 14.90 -17.15 -7.16
N ALA A 249 14.62 -18.20 -7.95
CA ALA A 249 15.62 -19.21 -8.32
C ALA A 249 16.80 -18.61 -9.09
N PHE A 250 16.51 -17.72 -10.05
CA PHE A 250 17.55 -17.06 -10.84
C PHE A 250 18.44 -16.17 -9.98
N VAL A 251 17.85 -15.31 -9.14
CA VAL A 251 18.62 -14.43 -8.24
C VAL A 251 19.41 -15.26 -7.23
N LYS A 252 18.83 -16.34 -6.69
CA LYS A 252 19.53 -17.26 -5.78
C LYS A 252 20.77 -17.85 -6.44
N GLU A 253 20.65 -18.33 -7.67
CA GLU A 253 21.77 -18.89 -8.45
C GLU A 253 22.87 -17.85 -8.65
N LYS A 254 22.51 -16.64 -9.10
CA LYS A 254 23.46 -15.54 -9.32
C LYS A 254 24.20 -15.12 -8.04
N LEU A 255 23.50 -15.13 -6.90
CA LEU A 255 24.08 -14.79 -5.61
C LEU A 255 24.89 -15.92 -4.97
N GLY A 256 24.68 -17.17 -5.38
CA GLY A 256 25.11 -18.34 -4.61
C GLY A 256 24.49 -18.37 -3.20
N ALA A 257 23.27 -17.84 -3.05
CA ALA A 257 22.63 -17.68 -1.75
C ALA A 257 22.10 -19.02 -1.20
N SER A 258 22.16 -19.19 0.12
CA SER A 258 21.55 -20.34 0.80
C SER A 258 20.03 -20.19 0.95
N GLU A 259 19.53 -18.95 1.02
CA GLU A 259 18.11 -18.64 1.14
C GLU A 259 17.37 -18.87 -0.19
N ASP A 260 16.22 -19.54 -0.14
CA ASP A 260 15.42 -19.86 -1.34
C ASP A 260 14.73 -18.66 -1.97
N LYS A 261 14.52 -17.60 -1.19
CA LYS A 261 13.74 -16.42 -1.60
C LYS A 261 14.51 -15.14 -1.30
N PRO A 262 15.63 -14.84 -2.00
CA PRO A 262 16.44 -13.66 -1.69
C PRO A 262 15.72 -12.31 -1.95
N VAL A 263 14.71 -12.27 -2.83
CA VAL A 263 13.99 -11.05 -3.22
C VAL A 263 12.74 -10.83 -2.35
N PHE A 264 12.44 -9.57 -2.03
CA PHE A 264 11.15 -9.17 -1.47
C PHE A 264 10.22 -8.74 -2.60
N PHE A 265 9.19 -9.52 -2.88
CA PHE A 265 8.22 -9.18 -3.91
C PHE A 265 7.01 -8.44 -3.35
N VAL A 266 6.43 -7.61 -4.20
CA VAL A 266 5.17 -6.90 -3.95
C VAL A 266 4.17 -7.31 -5.02
N PHE A 267 2.92 -7.55 -4.60
CA PHE A 267 1.82 -7.88 -5.49
C PHE A 267 0.87 -6.68 -5.59
N HIS A 268 0.97 -5.94 -6.70
CA HIS A 268 0.01 -4.90 -7.03
C HIS A 268 -1.19 -5.44 -7.80
N GLY A 269 -2.29 -4.68 -7.87
CA GLY A 269 -3.50 -5.17 -8.53
C GLY A 269 -4.10 -6.40 -7.84
N GLY A 270 -3.93 -6.51 -6.52
CA GLY A 270 -4.37 -7.69 -5.77
C GLY A 270 -5.88 -7.86 -5.75
N SER A 271 -6.67 -6.78 -5.81
CA SER A 271 -8.14 -6.81 -5.67
C SER A 271 -8.79 -7.76 -6.67
N GLY A 272 -9.65 -8.66 -6.18
CA GLY A 272 -10.37 -9.63 -7.02
C GLY A 272 -9.59 -10.88 -7.46
N SER A 273 -8.31 -11.02 -7.09
CA SER A 273 -7.54 -12.24 -7.37
C SER A 273 -8.06 -13.46 -6.61
N ALA A 274 -7.84 -14.66 -7.14
CA ALA A 274 -8.22 -15.89 -6.45
C ALA A 274 -7.31 -16.15 -5.23
N LEU A 275 -7.86 -16.80 -4.19
CA LEU A 275 -7.09 -17.13 -2.98
C LEU A 275 -5.85 -18.01 -3.29
N SER A 276 -5.95 -18.89 -4.28
CA SER A 276 -4.83 -19.71 -4.75
C SER A 276 -3.68 -18.86 -5.31
N ASP A 277 -3.99 -17.75 -5.96
CA ASP A 277 -2.99 -16.89 -6.60
C ASP A 277 -2.20 -16.13 -5.53
N TYR A 278 -2.90 -15.58 -4.53
CA TYR A 278 -2.23 -15.00 -3.35
C TYR A 278 -1.33 -16.02 -2.67
N HIS A 279 -1.84 -17.23 -2.40
CA HIS A 279 -1.06 -18.25 -1.70
C HIS A 279 0.18 -18.69 -2.48
N THR A 280 0.08 -18.78 -3.81
CA THR A 280 1.22 -19.12 -4.67
C THR A 280 2.24 -17.98 -4.68
N ALA A 281 1.79 -16.74 -4.85
CA ALA A 281 2.67 -15.56 -4.85
C ALA A 281 3.40 -15.37 -3.50
N ILE A 282 2.67 -15.51 -2.38
CA ILE A 282 3.23 -15.50 -1.02
C ILE A 282 4.25 -16.63 -0.84
N GLY A 283 3.94 -17.82 -1.37
CA GLY A 283 4.86 -18.96 -1.40
C GLY A 283 6.19 -18.62 -2.08
N HIS A 284 6.17 -17.73 -3.08
CA HIS A 284 7.32 -17.24 -3.83
C HIS A 284 7.93 -15.94 -3.30
N GLY A 285 7.56 -15.50 -2.08
CA GLY A 285 8.24 -14.40 -1.39
C GLY A 285 7.60 -13.02 -1.57
N VAL A 286 6.32 -12.97 -1.98
CA VAL A 286 5.51 -11.77 -1.80
C VAL A 286 5.33 -11.48 -0.31
N VAL A 287 5.65 -10.26 0.10
CA VAL A 287 5.53 -9.79 1.50
C VAL A 287 4.53 -8.64 1.66
N LYS A 288 4.12 -8.02 0.55
CA LYS A 288 3.16 -6.91 0.48
C LYS A 288 2.15 -7.18 -0.63
N VAL A 289 0.87 -6.95 -0.37
CA VAL A 289 -0.20 -7.00 -1.38
C VAL A 289 -1.00 -5.71 -1.32
N ASN A 290 -1.07 -4.96 -2.42
CA ASN A 290 -1.85 -3.72 -2.47
C ASN A 290 -3.35 -4.04 -2.57
N VAL A 291 -4.15 -3.31 -1.80
CA VAL A 291 -5.61 -3.39 -1.80
C VAL A 291 -6.19 -1.97 -1.72
N ASP A 292 -7.00 -1.62 -2.71
CA ASP A 292 -7.64 -0.30 -2.77
C ASP A 292 -9.11 -0.40 -3.20
N THR A 293 -9.40 -0.71 -4.46
CA THR A 293 -10.77 -0.69 -5.02
C THR A 293 -11.77 -1.52 -4.20
N ASP A 294 -11.35 -2.70 -3.73
CA ASP A 294 -12.14 -3.57 -2.86
C ASP A 294 -12.52 -2.89 -1.53
N LEU A 295 -11.61 -2.07 -0.99
CA LEU A 295 -11.81 -1.32 0.26
C LEU A 295 -12.64 -0.06 0.03
N GLN A 296 -12.48 0.62 -1.10
CA GLN A 296 -13.34 1.73 -1.50
C GLN A 296 -14.81 1.28 -1.59
N TRP A 297 -15.04 0.13 -2.25
CA TRP A 297 -16.38 -0.46 -2.33
C TRP A 297 -16.93 -0.87 -0.95
N ALA A 298 -16.09 -1.48 -0.12
CA ALA A 298 -16.48 -1.87 1.23
C ALA A 298 -16.86 -0.64 2.08
N TYR A 299 -16.06 0.43 2.04
CA TYR A 299 -16.34 1.68 2.75
C TYR A 299 -17.65 2.33 2.27
N LEU A 300 -17.84 2.42 0.94
CA LEU A 300 -19.08 2.93 0.36
C LEU A 300 -20.30 2.11 0.80
N SER A 301 -20.18 0.78 0.85
CA SER A 301 -21.31 -0.10 1.15
C SER A 301 -21.93 0.19 2.51
N GLY A 302 -21.13 0.42 3.56
CA GLY A 302 -21.64 0.76 4.89
C GLY A 302 -22.39 2.09 4.91
N VAL A 303 -21.84 3.12 4.24
CA VAL A 303 -22.51 4.42 4.11
C VAL A 303 -23.80 4.30 3.30
N ARG A 304 -23.75 3.63 2.15
CA ARG A 304 -24.90 3.39 1.26
C ARG A 304 -26.02 2.72 2.02
N ASP A 305 -25.73 1.60 2.68
CA ASP A 305 -26.74 0.78 3.35
C ASP A 305 -27.36 1.51 4.55
N TYR A 306 -26.58 2.34 5.25
CA TYR A 306 -27.11 3.22 6.29
C TYR A 306 -28.06 4.28 5.71
N VAL A 307 -27.65 4.96 4.63
CA VAL A 307 -28.45 6.03 4.00
C VAL A 307 -29.76 5.48 3.45
N THR A 308 -29.73 4.35 2.74
CA THR A 308 -30.94 3.75 2.16
C THR A 308 -31.91 3.29 3.25
N SER A 309 -31.40 2.68 4.32
CA SER A 309 -32.22 2.20 5.44
C SER A 309 -32.82 3.32 6.30
N ASN A 310 -32.23 4.53 6.27
CA ASN A 310 -32.68 5.67 7.08
C ASN A 310 -33.20 6.84 6.24
N ILE A 311 -33.51 6.63 4.96
CA ILE A 311 -33.78 7.71 4.00
C ILE A 311 -34.88 8.68 4.47
N GLU A 312 -35.95 8.18 5.08
CA GLU A 312 -37.04 9.01 5.60
C GLU A 312 -36.63 9.92 6.78
N TYR A 313 -35.56 9.57 7.49
CA TYR A 313 -34.98 10.38 8.57
C TYR A 313 -33.87 11.31 8.08
N LEU A 314 -33.43 11.20 6.83
CA LEU A 314 -32.30 11.97 6.28
C LEU A 314 -32.73 13.10 5.33
N LYS A 315 -34.03 13.20 5.02
CA LYS A 315 -34.57 14.24 4.12
C LYS A 315 -34.64 15.63 4.76
N THR A 316 -34.87 15.70 6.07
CA THR A 316 -35.04 16.97 6.80
C THR A 316 -34.34 16.92 8.16
N GLN A 317 -33.99 18.09 8.70
CA GLN A 317 -33.42 18.17 10.06
C GLN A 317 -34.46 17.84 11.16
N VAL A 318 -35.73 18.17 10.91
CA VAL A 318 -36.88 17.92 11.78
C VAL A 318 -38.04 17.39 10.91
N GLY A 319 -38.77 16.41 11.43
CA GLY A 319 -39.85 15.71 10.73
C GLY A 319 -39.40 14.35 10.21
N ASN A 320 -40.08 13.29 10.61
CA ASN A 320 -39.80 11.92 10.19
C ASN A 320 -41.08 11.04 10.38
N PRO A 321 -41.04 9.73 10.06
CA PRO A 321 -42.20 8.84 10.22
C PRO A 321 -42.78 8.75 11.65
N GLU A 322 -42.02 9.16 12.67
CA GLU A 322 -42.47 9.20 14.08
C GLU A 322 -43.15 10.53 14.46
N GLY A 323 -43.13 11.53 13.57
CA GLY A 323 -43.86 12.79 13.73
C GLY A 323 -43.18 14.02 13.12
N ALA A 324 -43.99 15.04 12.78
CA ALA A 324 -43.54 16.26 12.09
C ALA A 324 -42.54 17.12 12.89
N ASN A 325 -42.54 17.00 14.22
CA ASN A 325 -41.67 17.79 15.11
C ASN A 325 -40.50 16.97 15.69
N LYS A 326 -40.26 15.75 15.19
CA LYS A 326 -39.19 14.88 15.70
C LYS A 326 -37.84 15.24 15.08
N PRO A 327 -36.77 15.44 15.87
CA PRO A 327 -35.45 15.80 15.34
C PRO A 327 -34.69 14.59 14.80
N ASN A 328 -34.00 14.77 13.67
CA ASN A 328 -33.23 13.72 13.00
C ASN A 328 -31.72 13.77 13.29
N LYS A 329 -31.26 14.62 14.21
CA LYS A 329 -29.83 14.81 14.52
C LYS A 329 -29.08 13.51 14.77
N LYS A 330 -29.69 12.55 15.48
CA LYS A 330 -29.10 11.24 15.77
C LYS A 330 -28.90 10.36 14.53
N LYS A 331 -29.52 10.72 13.40
CA LYS A 331 -29.47 9.97 12.14
C LYS A 331 -28.49 10.59 11.15
N TYR A 332 -28.46 11.92 11.01
CA TYR A 332 -27.60 12.59 10.04
C TYR A 332 -26.21 13.00 10.57
N ASP A 333 -25.95 12.86 11.87
CA ASP A 333 -24.63 13.13 12.45
C ASP A 333 -23.55 12.30 11.72
N PRO A 334 -22.52 12.93 11.13
CA PRO A 334 -21.47 12.22 10.39
C PRO A 334 -20.84 11.08 11.15
N ARG A 335 -20.70 11.20 12.47
CA ARG A 335 -20.09 10.17 13.32
C ARG A 335 -20.87 8.86 13.32
N VAL A 336 -22.15 8.89 12.94
CA VAL A 336 -22.99 7.69 12.87
C VAL A 336 -22.78 6.98 11.53
N TRP A 337 -22.99 7.68 10.41
CA TRP A 337 -22.96 7.03 9.10
C TRP A 337 -21.55 6.84 8.53
N VAL A 338 -20.59 7.71 8.87
CA VAL A 338 -19.16 7.48 8.55
C VAL A 338 -18.67 6.21 9.25
N ARG A 339 -19.08 6.00 10.50
CA ARG A 339 -18.73 4.81 11.27
C ARG A 339 -19.24 3.51 10.64
N GLU A 340 -20.39 3.54 9.95
CA GLU A 340 -20.85 2.36 9.22
C GLU A 340 -19.93 2.03 8.03
N GLY A 341 -19.42 3.04 7.31
CA GLY A 341 -18.38 2.84 6.30
C GLY A 341 -17.07 2.31 6.88
N GLU A 342 -16.64 2.82 8.04
CA GLU A 342 -15.46 2.31 8.75
C GLU A 342 -15.62 0.83 9.12
N LYS A 343 -16.78 0.42 9.63
CA LYS A 343 -17.04 -0.98 10.03
C LYS A 343 -16.97 -1.95 8.85
N THR A 344 -17.57 -1.58 7.71
CA THR A 344 -17.56 -2.44 6.52
C THR A 344 -16.18 -2.48 5.87
N MET A 345 -15.46 -1.36 5.82
CA MET A 345 -14.06 -1.34 5.38
C MET A 345 -13.17 -2.18 6.30
N LYS A 346 -13.30 -2.01 7.62
CA LYS A 346 -12.59 -2.81 8.64
C LYS A 346 -12.78 -4.31 8.38
N ALA A 347 -14.01 -4.76 8.24
CA ALA A 347 -14.32 -6.17 7.98
C ALA A 347 -13.64 -6.67 6.69
N LYS A 348 -13.60 -5.84 5.64
CA LYS A 348 -12.90 -6.20 4.40
C LYS A 348 -11.37 -6.25 4.58
N VAL A 349 -10.77 -5.33 5.34
CA VAL A 349 -9.33 -5.40 5.69
C VAL A 349 -9.02 -6.67 6.49
N GLN A 350 -9.89 -7.08 7.41
CA GLN A 350 -9.73 -8.36 8.14
C GLN A 350 -9.76 -9.57 7.20
N ASN A 351 -10.67 -9.57 6.21
CA ASN A 351 -10.68 -10.62 5.19
C ASN A 351 -9.39 -10.64 4.35
N CYS A 352 -8.79 -9.48 4.05
CA CYS A 352 -7.49 -9.40 3.40
C CYS A 352 -6.38 -9.99 4.29
N LEU A 353 -6.36 -9.64 5.58
CA LEU A 353 -5.41 -10.18 6.55
C LEU A 353 -5.51 -11.71 6.66
N GLU A 354 -6.71 -12.27 6.65
CA GLU A 354 -6.93 -13.72 6.61
C GLU A 354 -6.45 -14.34 5.29
N SER A 355 -6.84 -13.75 4.15
CA SER A 355 -6.47 -14.24 2.81
C SER A 355 -4.96 -14.22 2.58
N PHE A 356 -4.26 -13.26 3.19
CA PHE A 356 -2.81 -13.13 3.09
C PHE A 356 -2.06 -13.84 4.21
N LYS A 357 -2.76 -14.62 5.06
CA LYS A 357 -2.22 -15.40 6.19
C LYS A 357 -1.54 -14.54 7.27
N ALA A 358 -1.89 -13.26 7.36
CA ALA A 358 -1.30 -12.30 8.30
C ALA A 358 -2.03 -12.21 9.66
N THR A 359 -3.21 -12.80 9.80
CA THR A 359 -3.97 -12.77 11.06
C THR A 359 -3.23 -13.52 12.17
N ASN A 360 -3.19 -12.94 13.39
CA ASN A 360 -2.44 -13.44 14.55
C ASN A 360 -0.94 -13.65 14.27
N THR A 361 -0.35 -12.78 13.44
CA THR A 361 1.10 -12.70 13.28
C THR A 361 1.73 -11.69 14.24
N LEU A 362 0.93 -10.93 15.00
CA LEU A 362 1.36 -10.23 16.21
C LEU A 362 1.23 -11.08 17.49
#